data_AF-A0A939J4S1-F1
#
_entry.id   AF-A0A939J4S1-F1
#
_cell.length_a   1.000
_cell.length_b   1.000
_cell.length_c   1.000
_cell.angle_alpha   90.00
_cell.angle_beta   90.00
_cell.angle_gamma   90.00
#
_symmetry.space_group_name_H-M   'P 1'
#
loop_
_entity.id
_entity.type
_entity.pdbx_description
1 polymer ?
#
loop_
_entity_poly.entity_id
_entity_poly.type
_entity_poly.pdbx_seq_one_letter_code
_entity_poly.pdbx_strand_id
1 'polypeptide(L)'
;MKVPDMMTTGLEAISFYIPRVYVGLDALAERQGIDPEKFSKGIGQEKIALPGHDEDIVTMAAEAAQLIIDKYGADGIDTVLFATESGIDQSKAAAVYLHRLLKLSPNCRCVELKQACYSATAALQMACSYVARKPDRKVLVIASDVARYDRDSSGEATQGAGAVAMLVSATPKVAEIGAISGLFTEDIMDFWRPNNRRTPLFDGKASTLRYLNALVEAWRDYQSNGGLSFEDFSHFCYHIPFSRMGEKANSHLAKTNGVPVDAQKVLPGLIYNRQVGNCYTGALYLSLASLLDNAEDDLGGSNVGLFSYGSGATGEFFDARILPGYRDHLFTQQQRRMLEERESVSYDNYAALWEEIDLSKGAPEQARGRFRLAGVEDEKRIYVDRNA
;
A
#
# COMPACT_ATOMS: atom_id res chain seq x y z
N MET A 1 6.52 -22.56 30.46
CA MET A 1 7.69 -22.14 29.68
C MET A 1 7.69 -20.62 29.70
N LYS A 2 8.73 -19.95 30.22
CA LYS A 2 8.84 -18.50 30.02
C LYS A 2 9.02 -18.30 28.52
N VAL A 3 8.13 -17.55 27.88
CA VAL A 3 8.33 -17.07 26.52
C VAL A 3 9.68 -16.35 26.53
N PRO A 4 10.65 -16.72 25.67
CA PRO A 4 11.90 -15.96 25.56
C PRO A 4 11.55 -14.49 25.36
N ASP A 5 12.34 -13.55 25.90
CA ASP A 5 12.17 -12.13 25.57
C ASP A 5 12.12 -12.02 24.04
N MET A 6 10.92 -11.74 23.51
CA MET A 6 10.72 -11.70 22.07
C MET A 6 11.54 -10.55 21.54
N MET A 7 12.41 -10.84 20.57
CA MET A 7 13.16 -9.79 19.90
C MET A 7 12.18 -8.80 19.26
N THR A 8 12.38 -7.52 19.55
CA THR A 8 11.66 -6.44 18.89
C THR A 8 11.98 -6.46 17.40
N THR A 9 10.95 -6.54 16.57
CA THR A 9 11.07 -6.40 15.11
C THR A 9 10.05 -5.40 14.60
N GLY A 10 10.40 -4.67 13.55
CA GLY A 10 9.43 -3.79 12.91
C GLY A 10 10.04 -2.90 11.85
N LEU A 11 9.39 -1.77 11.61
CA LEU A 11 9.73 -0.82 10.57
C LEU A 11 10.95 0.03 11.00
N GLU A 12 12.07 -0.19 10.31
CA GLU A 12 13.21 0.73 10.32
C GLU A 12 12.93 1.95 9.44
N ALA A 13 12.24 1.76 8.31
CA ALA A 13 11.85 2.84 7.43
C ALA A 13 10.58 2.47 6.64
N ILE A 14 9.81 3.49 6.29
CA ILE A 14 8.67 3.38 5.36
C ILE A 14 8.76 4.52 4.35
N SER A 15 8.52 4.23 3.09
CA SER A 15 8.52 5.22 2.02
C SER A 15 7.54 4.84 0.91
N PHE A 16 7.11 5.80 0.10
CA PHE A 16 6.20 5.54 -0.99
C PHE A 16 6.55 6.34 -2.25
N TYR A 17 6.05 5.84 -3.38
CA TYR A 17 6.11 6.50 -4.69
C TYR A 17 4.74 6.53 -5.34
N ILE A 18 4.36 7.70 -5.86
CA ILE A 18 3.12 7.92 -6.61
C ILE A 18 3.48 8.42 -8.01
N PRO A 19 2.86 7.88 -9.08
CA PRO A 19 3.05 8.35 -10.45
C PRO A 19 2.87 9.86 -10.62
N ARG A 20 3.52 10.41 -11.66
CA ARG A 20 3.52 11.86 -11.95
C ARG A 20 2.13 12.40 -12.26
N VAL A 21 1.29 11.65 -12.95
CA VAL A 21 0.02 12.15 -13.48
C VAL A 21 -1.17 11.71 -12.62
N TYR A 22 -2.18 12.56 -12.56
CA TYR A 22 -3.46 12.24 -11.95
C TYR A 22 -4.63 12.80 -12.76
N VAL A 23 -5.79 12.17 -12.67
CA VAL A 23 -7.07 12.78 -13.08
C VAL A 23 -7.83 13.20 -11.82
N GLY A 24 -8.35 14.41 -11.84
CA GLY A 24 -9.23 14.92 -10.78
C GLY A 24 -10.61 14.27 -10.86
N LEU A 25 -11.19 13.93 -9.71
CA LEU A 25 -12.55 13.38 -9.68
C LEU A 25 -13.62 14.42 -9.99
N ASP A 26 -13.30 15.71 -9.90
CA ASP A 26 -14.10 16.80 -10.46
C ASP A 26 -14.23 16.67 -11.99
N ALA A 27 -13.14 16.41 -12.72
CA ALA A 27 -13.17 16.16 -14.16
C ALA A 27 -13.96 14.89 -14.52
N LEU A 28 -13.86 13.83 -13.69
CA LEU A 28 -14.66 12.62 -13.88
C LEU A 28 -16.15 12.89 -13.64
N ALA A 29 -16.50 13.67 -12.61
CA ALA A 29 -17.88 14.04 -12.28
C ALA A 29 -18.51 14.90 -13.38
N GLU A 30 -17.75 15.85 -13.93
CA GLU A 30 -18.18 16.67 -15.06
C GLU A 30 -18.53 15.81 -16.27
N ARG A 31 -17.66 14.86 -16.66
CA ARG A 31 -17.95 13.92 -17.76
C ARG A 31 -19.20 13.07 -17.49
N GLN A 32 -19.40 12.63 -16.26
CA GLN A 32 -20.54 11.79 -15.89
C GLN A 32 -21.84 12.61 -15.69
N GLY A 33 -21.79 13.94 -15.74
CA GLY A 33 -22.94 14.80 -15.50
C GLY A 33 -23.47 14.69 -14.07
N ILE A 34 -22.59 14.47 -13.09
CA ILE A 34 -22.95 14.35 -11.67
C ILE A 34 -22.28 15.42 -10.82
N ASP A 35 -22.82 15.65 -9.63
CA ASP A 35 -22.22 16.53 -8.63
C ASP A 35 -20.85 15.98 -8.16
N PRO A 36 -19.75 16.74 -8.27
CA PRO A 36 -18.42 16.33 -7.79
C PRO A 36 -18.37 15.99 -6.29
N GLU A 37 -19.29 16.53 -5.48
CA GLU A 37 -19.39 16.17 -4.06
C GLU A 37 -19.74 14.69 -3.83
N LYS A 38 -20.35 14.02 -4.82
CA LYS A 38 -20.56 12.56 -4.76
C LYS A 38 -19.24 11.81 -4.64
N PHE A 39 -18.15 12.34 -5.19
CA PHE A 39 -16.83 11.76 -5.03
C PHE A 39 -16.11 12.28 -3.80
N SER A 40 -15.95 13.60 -3.68
CA SER A 40 -15.13 14.21 -2.63
C SER A 40 -15.71 14.01 -1.21
N LYS A 41 -17.03 13.96 -1.07
CA LYS A 41 -17.73 13.65 0.18
C LYS A 41 -18.26 12.22 0.20
N GLY A 42 -18.84 11.74 -0.90
CA GLY A 42 -19.52 10.44 -0.93
C GLY A 42 -18.59 9.23 -0.81
N ILE A 43 -17.45 9.21 -1.50
CA ILE A 43 -16.39 8.19 -1.32
C ILE A 43 -15.13 8.75 -0.64
N GLY A 44 -15.04 10.08 -0.49
CA GLY A 44 -13.91 10.72 0.16
C GLY A 44 -12.68 10.78 -0.74
N GLN A 45 -12.84 10.88 -2.05
CA GLN A 45 -11.72 10.81 -2.99
C GLN A 45 -11.64 12.09 -3.83
N GLU A 46 -10.42 12.54 -4.15
CA GLU A 46 -10.20 13.80 -4.88
C GLU A 46 -9.44 13.59 -6.18
N LYS A 47 -8.42 12.72 -6.16
CA LYS A 47 -7.54 12.48 -7.32
C LYS A 47 -7.31 10.98 -7.48
N ILE A 48 -7.16 10.54 -8.73
CA ILE A 48 -6.74 9.19 -9.11
C ILE A 48 -5.33 9.27 -9.70
N ALA A 49 -4.35 8.64 -9.06
CA ALA A 49 -3.00 8.51 -9.59
C ALA A 49 -2.94 7.44 -10.70
N LEU A 50 -2.22 7.72 -11.78
CA LEU A 50 -2.13 6.84 -12.95
C LEU A 50 -0.68 6.72 -13.40
N PRO A 51 -0.17 5.49 -13.63
CA PRO A 51 1.16 5.34 -14.20
C PRO A 51 1.15 5.74 -15.68
N GLY A 52 2.24 6.38 -16.13
CA GLY A 52 2.54 6.48 -17.56
C GLY A 52 2.86 5.12 -18.18
N HIS A 53 2.99 5.04 -19.50
CA HIS A 53 3.30 3.76 -20.15
C HIS A 53 4.72 3.24 -19.87
N ASP A 54 5.63 4.09 -19.40
CA ASP A 54 6.97 3.74 -18.93
C ASP A 54 7.05 3.56 -17.40
N GLU A 55 5.91 3.55 -16.71
CA GLU A 55 5.79 3.22 -15.29
C GLU A 55 4.98 1.92 -15.10
N ASP A 56 5.50 1.00 -14.28
CA ASP A 56 4.79 -0.20 -13.86
C ASP A 56 5.08 -0.51 -12.39
N ILE A 57 4.59 -1.64 -11.88
CA ILE A 57 4.82 -2.02 -10.48
C ILE A 57 6.30 -2.14 -10.11
N VAL A 58 7.18 -2.47 -11.06
CA VAL A 58 8.63 -2.61 -10.80
C VAL A 58 9.27 -1.24 -10.69
N THR A 59 8.96 -0.31 -11.59
CA THR A 59 9.54 1.04 -11.55
C THR A 59 9.04 1.80 -10.32
N MET A 60 7.74 1.73 -10.02
CA MET A 60 7.16 2.37 -8.83
C MET A 60 7.78 1.79 -7.55
N ALA A 61 7.94 0.48 -7.46
CA ALA A 61 8.61 -0.17 -6.33
C ALA A 61 10.08 0.27 -6.19
N ALA A 62 10.81 0.40 -7.31
CA ALA A 62 12.19 0.83 -7.30
C ALA A 62 12.34 2.26 -6.80
N GLU A 63 11.48 3.18 -7.24
CA GLU A 63 11.44 4.56 -6.73
C GLU A 63 11.13 4.64 -5.24
N ALA A 64 10.12 3.90 -4.78
CA ALA A 64 9.77 3.87 -3.36
C ALA A 64 10.97 3.36 -2.53
N ALA A 65 11.56 2.22 -2.92
CA ALA A 65 12.68 1.64 -2.20
C ALA A 65 13.95 2.49 -2.26
N GLN A 66 14.19 3.26 -3.33
CA GLN A 66 15.43 4.01 -3.51
C GLN A 66 15.65 5.05 -2.42
N LEU A 67 14.58 5.71 -1.92
CA LEU A 67 14.69 6.64 -0.79
C LEU A 67 15.25 5.97 0.47
N ILE A 68 14.83 4.72 0.73
CA ILE A 68 15.34 3.91 1.84
C ILE A 68 16.80 3.54 1.59
N ILE A 69 17.13 3.06 0.38
CA ILE A 69 18.50 2.67 0.03
C ILE A 69 19.47 3.85 0.12
N ASP A 70 19.07 5.04 -0.32
CA ASP A 70 19.89 6.24 -0.26
C ASP A 70 20.20 6.67 1.19
N LYS A 71 19.26 6.44 2.12
CA LYS A 71 19.39 6.83 3.54
C LYS A 71 20.07 5.76 4.41
N TYR A 72 19.73 4.49 4.20
CA TYR A 72 20.15 3.37 5.08
C TYR A 72 21.14 2.41 4.45
N GLY A 73 21.41 2.55 3.15
CA GLY A 73 22.19 1.59 2.38
C GLY A 73 21.42 0.29 2.09
N ALA A 74 22.04 -0.58 1.30
CA ALA A 74 21.51 -1.90 0.97
C ALA A 74 22.06 -3.02 1.88
N ASP A 75 22.97 -2.69 2.79
CA ASP A 75 23.67 -3.67 3.63
C ASP A 75 22.69 -4.40 4.56
N GLY A 76 22.86 -5.72 4.62
CA GLY A 76 22.01 -6.61 5.42
C GLY A 76 20.67 -6.97 4.77
N ILE A 77 20.27 -6.33 3.67
CA ILE A 77 19.07 -6.71 2.91
C ILE A 77 19.35 -8.02 2.16
N ASP A 78 18.82 -9.13 2.69
CA ASP A 78 18.98 -10.46 2.11
C ASP A 78 17.66 -11.10 1.67
N THR A 79 16.55 -10.38 1.80
CA THR A 79 15.22 -10.82 1.38
C THR A 79 14.43 -9.63 0.84
N VAL A 80 13.82 -9.81 -0.33
CA VAL A 80 12.81 -8.92 -0.92
C VAL A 80 11.49 -9.68 -1.03
N LEU A 81 10.47 -9.19 -0.34
CA LEU A 81 9.10 -9.73 -0.40
C LEU A 81 8.23 -8.73 -1.17
N PHE A 82 7.84 -9.07 -2.39
CA PHE A 82 7.08 -8.19 -3.26
C PHE A 82 5.60 -8.59 -3.24
N ALA A 83 4.77 -7.79 -2.61
CA ALA A 83 3.32 -7.95 -2.57
C ALA A 83 2.66 -7.17 -3.70
N THR A 84 1.85 -7.87 -4.49
CA THR A 84 1.09 -7.27 -5.59
C THR A 84 -0.05 -8.19 -6.02
N GLU A 85 -1.14 -7.59 -6.48
CA GLU A 85 -2.16 -8.27 -7.29
C GLU A 85 -2.12 -7.83 -8.76
N SER A 86 -1.15 -6.98 -9.09
CA SER A 86 -0.91 -6.37 -10.40
C SER A 86 0.28 -7.00 -11.15
N GLY A 87 0.59 -8.27 -10.83
CA GLY A 87 1.72 -9.01 -11.38
C GLY A 87 1.84 -8.95 -12.90
N ILE A 88 3.08 -8.88 -13.38
CA ILE A 88 3.44 -8.64 -14.79
C ILE A 88 3.98 -9.88 -15.50
N ASP A 89 4.15 -10.99 -14.77
CA ASP A 89 4.67 -12.27 -15.25
C ASP A 89 4.05 -13.38 -14.38
N GLN A 90 3.75 -14.54 -14.98
CA GLN A 90 3.14 -15.67 -14.25
C GLN A 90 4.16 -16.54 -13.50
N SER A 91 5.46 -16.31 -13.74
CA SER A 91 6.56 -17.10 -13.20
C SER A 91 7.62 -16.21 -12.54
N LYS A 92 8.15 -15.22 -13.26
CA LYS A 92 9.24 -14.38 -12.77
C LYS A 92 8.70 -13.27 -11.87
N ALA A 93 8.92 -13.44 -10.56
CA ALA A 93 8.57 -12.43 -9.55
C ALA A 93 9.12 -11.03 -9.88
N ALA A 94 8.29 -10.00 -9.70
CA ALA A 94 8.66 -8.59 -9.81
C ALA A 94 9.85 -8.23 -8.90
N ALA A 95 9.95 -8.90 -7.75
CA ALA A 95 11.09 -8.82 -6.81
C ALA A 95 12.45 -9.04 -7.48
N VAL A 96 12.55 -9.89 -8.50
CA VAL A 96 13.81 -10.19 -9.20
C VAL A 96 14.23 -9.04 -10.12
N TYR A 97 13.27 -8.34 -10.74
CA TYR A 97 13.60 -7.12 -11.49
C TYR A 97 14.05 -6.01 -10.54
N LEU A 98 13.36 -5.85 -9.42
CA LEU A 98 13.67 -4.87 -8.40
C LEU A 98 15.07 -5.09 -7.79
N HIS A 99 15.41 -6.34 -7.46
CA HIS A 99 16.72 -6.74 -6.95
C HIS A 99 17.88 -6.20 -7.81
N ARG A 100 17.76 -6.38 -9.14
CA ARG A 100 18.74 -5.87 -10.10
C ARG A 100 18.77 -4.34 -10.13
N LEU A 101 17.61 -3.68 -10.16
CA LEU A 101 17.51 -2.22 -10.24
C LEU A 101 18.12 -1.53 -9.03
N LEU A 102 17.92 -2.10 -7.84
CA LEU A 102 18.49 -1.59 -6.58
C LEU A 102 19.94 -2.06 -6.34
N LYS A 103 20.53 -2.84 -7.27
CA LYS A 103 21.89 -3.38 -7.18
C LYS A 103 22.14 -4.13 -5.86
N LEU A 104 21.15 -4.90 -5.38
CA LEU A 104 21.26 -5.65 -4.13
C LEU A 104 22.26 -6.82 -4.24
N SER A 105 22.73 -7.30 -3.10
CA SER A 105 23.62 -8.47 -3.01
C SER A 105 23.03 -9.68 -3.75
N PRO A 106 23.85 -10.49 -4.46
CA PRO A 106 23.36 -11.73 -5.10
C PRO A 106 22.86 -12.76 -4.08
N ASN A 107 23.28 -12.64 -2.80
CA ASN A 107 22.79 -13.47 -1.70
C ASN A 107 21.48 -12.88 -1.13
N CYS A 108 20.46 -12.76 -1.98
CA CYS A 108 19.18 -12.17 -1.64
C CYS A 108 18.04 -13.08 -2.12
N ARG A 109 17.12 -13.42 -1.22
CA ARG A 109 15.88 -14.14 -1.57
C ARG A 109 14.89 -13.16 -2.17
N CYS A 110 14.35 -13.45 -3.34
CA CYS A 110 13.33 -12.62 -3.98
C CYS A 110 12.10 -13.46 -4.31
N VAL A 111 10.94 -13.10 -3.77
CA VAL A 111 9.66 -13.77 -4.03
C VAL A 111 8.54 -12.74 -4.18
N GLU A 112 7.48 -13.15 -4.87
CA GLU A 112 6.23 -12.39 -5.00
C GLU A 112 5.14 -13.05 -4.16
N LEU A 113 4.33 -12.25 -3.47
CA LEU A 113 3.22 -12.68 -2.62
C LEU A 113 1.92 -12.12 -3.17
N LYS A 114 0.88 -12.96 -3.21
CA LYS A 114 -0.43 -12.62 -3.75
C LYS A 114 -1.55 -13.10 -2.86
N GLN A 115 -2.35 -12.15 -2.40
CA GLN A 115 -3.68 -12.35 -1.83
C GLN A 115 -4.33 -10.97 -1.80
N ALA A 116 -4.89 -10.55 -2.94
CA ALA A 116 -5.43 -9.21 -3.18
C ALA A 116 -4.60 -8.11 -2.47
N CYS A 117 -5.27 -7.13 -1.87
CA CYS A 117 -4.68 -6.05 -1.08
C CYS A 117 -4.04 -6.51 0.26
N TYR A 118 -4.22 -7.76 0.70
CA TYR A 118 -3.70 -8.26 1.99
C TYR A 118 -2.22 -8.66 1.93
N SER A 119 -1.72 -9.04 0.76
CA SER A 119 -0.39 -9.68 0.63
C SER A 119 0.80 -8.90 1.21
N ALA A 120 0.73 -7.57 1.31
CA ALA A 120 1.79 -6.78 1.94
C ALA A 120 1.83 -6.96 3.47
N THR A 121 0.70 -7.25 4.11
CA THR A 121 0.63 -7.60 5.53
C THR A 121 1.17 -9.00 5.79
N ALA A 122 0.79 -9.97 4.94
CA ALA A 122 1.42 -11.29 4.99
C ALA A 122 2.95 -11.18 4.85
N ALA A 123 3.42 -10.33 3.93
CA ALA A 123 4.84 -10.06 3.75
C ALA A 123 5.50 -9.43 5.00
N LEU A 124 4.84 -8.45 5.62
CA LEU A 124 5.31 -7.80 6.84
C LEU A 124 5.43 -8.78 8.01
N GLN A 125 4.43 -9.64 8.22
CA GLN A 125 4.47 -10.66 9.27
C GLN A 125 5.57 -11.70 9.04
N MET A 126 5.74 -12.15 7.79
CA MET A 126 6.84 -13.04 7.40
C MET A 126 8.20 -12.39 7.58
N ALA A 127 8.32 -11.09 7.28
CA ALA A 127 9.54 -10.31 7.47
C ALA A 127 9.91 -10.21 8.95
N CYS A 128 8.97 -9.85 9.82
CA CYS A 128 9.17 -9.78 11.27
C CYS A 128 9.64 -11.14 11.82
N SER A 129 8.96 -12.22 11.44
CA SER A 129 9.34 -13.59 11.83
C SER A 129 10.74 -13.99 11.36
N TYR A 130 11.11 -13.62 10.12
CA TYR A 130 12.44 -13.90 9.57
C TYR A 130 13.54 -13.14 10.32
N VAL A 131 13.32 -11.84 10.56
CA VAL A 131 14.25 -10.96 11.27
C VAL A 131 14.42 -11.40 12.72
N ALA A 132 13.35 -11.82 13.40
CA ALA A 132 13.43 -12.35 14.76
C ALA A 132 14.35 -13.58 14.84
N ARG A 133 14.43 -14.37 13.76
CA ARG A 133 15.36 -15.51 13.64
C ARG A 133 16.77 -15.10 13.21
N LYS A 134 16.92 -13.97 12.51
CA LYS A 134 18.19 -13.45 11.97
C LYS A 134 18.30 -11.93 12.20
N PRO A 135 18.62 -11.50 13.42
CA PRO A 135 18.59 -10.08 13.79
C PRO A 135 19.64 -9.21 13.10
N ASP A 136 20.66 -9.81 12.49
CA ASP A 136 21.66 -9.12 11.66
C ASP A 136 21.16 -8.84 10.23
N ARG A 137 19.97 -9.32 9.86
CA ARG A 137 19.39 -9.19 8.51
C ARG A 137 18.23 -8.23 8.49
N LYS A 138 18.03 -7.65 7.30
CA LYS A 138 16.91 -6.78 6.97
C LYS A 138 16.10 -7.38 5.83
N VAL A 139 14.81 -7.10 5.82
CA VAL A 139 13.89 -7.51 4.76
C VAL A 139 13.30 -6.26 4.13
N LEU A 140 13.35 -6.19 2.81
CA LEU A 140 12.64 -5.16 2.05
C LEU A 140 11.27 -5.71 1.65
N VAL A 141 10.21 -5.20 2.29
CA VAL A 141 8.83 -5.49 1.93
C VAL A 141 8.34 -4.41 0.98
N ILE A 142 7.77 -4.82 -0.14
CA ILE A 142 7.25 -3.93 -1.18
C ILE A 142 5.77 -4.22 -1.36
N ALA A 143 4.97 -3.17 -1.44
CA ALA A 143 3.58 -3.21 -1.84
C ALA A 143 3.43 -2.33 -3.07
N SER A 144 3.18 -2.88 -4.26
CA SER A 144 3.10 -2.07 -5.49
C SER A 144 2.03 -2.58 -6.44
N ASP A 145 1.13 -1.68 -6.81
CA ASP A 145 -0.07 -2.03 -7.55
C ASP A 145 -0.59 -0.90 -8.44
N VAL A 146 -1.38 -1.30 -9.44
CA VAL A 146 -2.16 -0.42 -10.31
C VAL A 146 -3.60 -0.88 -10.25
N ALA A 147 -4.43 -0.17 -9.46
CA ALA A 147 -5.85 -0.43 -9.36
C ALA A 147 -6.60 0.12 -10.55
N ARG A 148 -7.10 -0.79 -11.39
CA ARG A 148 -7.71 -0.47 -12.69
C ARG A 148 -9.04 -1.18 -12.84
N TYR A 149 -10.12 -0.42 -12.96
CA TYR A 149 -11.51 -0.89 -13.09
C TYR A 149 -12.06 -0.48 -14.46
N ASP A 150 -13.03 -1.23 -14.99
CA ASP A 150 -13.64 -0.86 -16.29
C ASP A 150 -14.08 0.60 -16.30
N ARG A 151 -13.78 1.34 -17.37
CA ARG A 151 -14.24 2.72 -17.56
C ARG A 151 -15.77 2.75 -17.47
N ASP A 152 -16.31 3.81 -16.87
CA ASP A 152 -17.74 3.98 -16.61
C ASP A 152 -18.34 2.97 -15.62
N SER A 153 -17.53 2.11 -15.00
CA SER A 153 -17.97 1.26 -13.89
C SER A 153 -18.03 2.03 -12.58
N SER A 154 -18.76 1.48 -11.60
CA SER A 154 -18.83 2.03 -10.24
C SER A 154 -17.48 2.04 -9.49
N GLY A 155 -16.47 1.31 -9.99
CA GLY A 155 -15.12 1.26 -9.41
C GLY A 155 -14.12 2.22 -10.07
N GLU A 156 -14.50 2.89 -11.17
CA GLU A 156 -13.58 3.80 -11.88
C GLU A 156 -13.08 4.93 -10.97
N ALA A 157 -13.99 5.47 -10.14
CA ALA A 157 -13.67 6.56 -9.21
C ALA A 157 -12.77 6.13 -8.02
N THR A 158 -12.55 4.82 -7.84
CA THR A 158 -11.71 4.28 -6.75
C THR A 158 -10.34 3.81 -7.24
N GLN A 159 -10.05 3.95 -8.53
CA GLN A 159 -8.75 3.61 -9.11
C GLN A 159 -7.60 4.37 -8.45
N GLY A 160 -6.38 3.89 -8.70
CA GLY A 160 -5.17 4.53 -8.25
C GLY A 160 -3.95 3.67 -8.59
N ALA A 161 -2.77 4.20 -8.32
CA ALA A 161 -1.52 3.49 -8.50
C ALA A 161 -0.46 4.05 -7.57
N GLY A 162 0.45 3.18 -7.14
CA GLY A 162 1.59 3.57 -6.33
C GLY A 162 2.33 2.38 -5.78
N ALA A 163 3.40 2.68 -5.05
CA ALA A 163 4.15 1.70 -4.30
C ALA A 163 4.48 2.21 -2.90
N VAL A 164 4.55 1.30 -1.94
CA VAL A 164 5.07 1.51 -0.59
C VAL A 164 6.20 0.52 -0.35
N ALA A 165 7.36 1.00 0.08
CA ALA A 165 8.50 0.21 0.49
C ALA A 165 8.70 0.32 2.00
N MET A 166 8.91 -0.82 2.65
CA MET A 166 9.10 -0.95 4.09
C MET A 166 10.39 -1.73 4.35
N LEU A 167 11.30 -1.14 5.12
CA LEU A 167 12.50 -1.82 5.60
C LEU A 167 12.21 -2.40 6.98
N VAL A 168 12.28 -3.71 7.11
CA VAL A 168 12.02 -4.44 8.36
C VAL A 168 13.33 -4.93 8.95
N SER A 169 13.58 -4.65 10.23
CA SER A 169 14.79 -5.08 10.95
C SER A 169 14.55 -5.28 12.45
N ALA A 170 15.57 -5.84 13.14
CA ALA A 170 15.56 -6.03 14.60
C ALA A 170 15.92 -4.75 15.37
N THR A 171 16.20 -3.67 14.64
CA THR A 171 16.45 -2.33 15.20
C THR A 171 15.48 -1.33 14.55
N PRO A 172 14.16 -1.52 14.72
CA PRO A 172 13.19 -0.61 14.13
C PRO A 172 13.42 0.82 14.62
N LYS A 173 12.99 1.77 13.79
CA LYS A 173 13.15 3.21 14.05
C LYS A 173 11.85 3.99 13.89
N VAL A 174 10.90 3.44 13.14
CA VAL A 174 9.59 4.03 12.92
C VAL A 174 8.56 3.38 13.83
N ALA A 175 8.44 2.06 13.78
CA ALA A 175 7.44 1.33 14.56
C ALA A 175 7.89 -0.09 14.89
N GLU A 176 7.59 -0.55 16.11
CA GLU A 176 7.63 -1.96 16.48
C GLU A 176 6.32 -2.60 16.03
N ILE A 177 6.37 -3.75 15.36
CA ILE A 177 5.17 -4.49 14.97
C ILE A 177 4.81 -5.46 16.08
N GLY A 178 3.56 -5.41 16.54
CA GLY A 178 3.05 -6.27 17.60
C GLY A 178 3.13 -7.74 17.21
N ALA A 179 3.50 -8.60 18.16
CA ALA A 179 3.55 -10.04 17.95
C ALA A 179 2.16 -10.71 17.92
N ILE A 180 1.14 -9.99 18.37
CA ILE A 180 -0.25 -10.46 18.39
C ILE A 180 -0.95 -9.95 17.14
N SER A 181 -1.56 -10.86 16.40
CA SER A 181 -2.44 -10.57 15.28
C SER A 181 -3.74 -11.34 15.44
N GLY A 182 -4.81 -10.82 14.86
CA GLY A 182 -6.07 -11.52 14.70
C GLY A 182 -6.38 -11.74 13.24
N LEU A 183 -6.82 -12.93 12.87
CA LEU A 183 -7.01 -13.36 11.50
C LEU A 183 -8.46 -13.75 11.21
N PHE A 184 -8.90 -13.48 9.99
CA PHE A 184 -10.13 -14.02 9.44
C PHE A 184 -9.94 -14.36 7.97
N THR A 185 -10.40 -15.53 7.53
CA THR A 185 -10.43 -15.90 6.11
C THR A 185 -11.73 -16.61 5.79
N GLU A 186 -12.36 -16.20 4.70
CA GLU A 186 -13.61 -16.77 4.18
C GLU A 186 -13.44 -16.89 2.65
N ASP A 187 -13.83 -18.01 2.05
CA ASP A 187 -13.85 -18.14 0.58
C ASP A 187 -15.06 -17.40 0.01
N ILE A 188 -14.82 -16.24 -0.61
CA ILE A 188 -15.84 -15.36 -1.18
C ILE A 188 -15.35 -14.70 -2.46
N MET A 189 -16.29 -14.43 -3.37
CA MET A 189 -16.02 -13.73 -4.62
C MET A 189 -16.59 -12.31 -4.55
N ASP A 190 -16.09 -11.50 -3.62
CA ASP A 190 -16.49 -10.09 -3.47
C ASP A 190 -15.79 -9.19 -4.51
N PHE A 191 -14.51 -9.47 -4.77
CA PHE A 191 -13.70 -8.89 -5.84
C PHE A 191 -12.66 -9.91 -6.29
N TRP A 192 -12.48 -10.06 -7.61
CA TRP A 192 -11.46 -10.95 -8.19
C TRP A 192 -11.08 -10.53 -9.61
N ARG A 193 -9.87 -10.89 -10.05
CA ARG A 193 -9.40 -10.66 -11.42
C ARG A 193 -8.95 -11.97 -12.07
N PRO A 194 -9.78 -12.60 -12.91
CA PRO A 194 -9.40 -13.78 -13.70
C PRO A 194 -8.16 -13.52 -14.57
N ASN A 195 -7.33 -14.55 -14.79
CA ASN A 195 -6.05 -14.44 -15.51
C ASN A 195 -6.14 -13.84 -16.92
N ASN A 196 -7.30 -13.97 -17.58
CA ASN A 196 -7.56 -13.45 -18.92
C ASN A 196 -8.16 -12.03 -18.93
N ARG A 197 -8.27 -11.36 -17.77
CA ARG A 197 -8.85 -10.03 -17.64
C ARG A 197 -7.84 -9.01 -17.16
N ARG A 198 -7.89 -7.82 -17.76
CA ARG A 198 -7.10 -6.65 -17.32
C ARG A 198 -7.72 -5.94 -16.11
N THR A 199 -9.05 -5.96 -16.03
CA THR A 199 -9.85 -5.32 -14.98
C THR A 199 -10.58 -6.36 -14.13
N PRO A 200 -10.76 -6.09 -12.83
CA PRO A 200 -11.42 -7.01 -11.90
C PRO A 200 -12.94 -7.04 -12.13
N LEU A 201 -13.56 -8.10 -11.62
CA LEU A 201 -14.99 -8.22 -11.40
C LEU A 201 -15.26 -8.01 -9.90
N PHE A 202 -16.37 -7.36 -9.57
CA PHE A 202 -16.69 -7.05 -8.18
C PHE A 202 -18.18 -6.77 -7.96
N ASP A 203 -18.64 -7.00 -6.73
CA ASP A 203 -19.88 -6.43 -6.20
C ASP A 203 -19.51 -5.44 -5.09
N GLY A 204 -19.59 -4.13 -5.38
CA GLY A 204 -19.13 -3.10 -4.44
C GLY A 204 -19.92 -3.05 -3.12
N LYS A 205 -21.22 -3.39 -3.14
CA LYS A 205 -22.04 -3.41 -1.91
C LYS A 205 -21.69 -4.63 -1.07
N ALA A 206 -21.59 -5.80 -1.70
CA ALA A 206 -21.17 -7.02 -1.02
C ALA A 206 -19.74 -6.87 -0.45
N SER A 207 -18.81 -6.32 -1.23
CA SER A 207 -17.42 -6.08 -0.80
C SER A 207 -17.33 -5.22 0.45
N THR A 208 -18.12 -4.14 0.54
CA THR A 208 -18.14 -3.28 1.73
C THR A 208 -18.61 -4.04 2.97
N LEU A 209 -19.65 -4.88 2.84
CA LEU A 209 -20.17 -5.67 3.97
C LEU A 209 -19.17 -6.75 4.39
N ARG A 210 -18.52 -7.41 3.43
CA ARG A 210 -17.52 -8.46 3.66
C ARG A 210 -16.26 -7.91 4.32
N TYR A 211 -15.80 -6.74 3.89
CA TYR A 211 -14.75 -5.99 4.58
C TYR A 211 -15.08 -5.76 6.05
N LEU A 212 -16.26 -5.21 6.36
CA LEU A 212 -16.65 -4.88 7.73
C LEU A 212 -16.81 -6.13 8.62
N ASN A 213 -17.32 -7.22 8.04
CA ASN A 213 -17.37 -8.51 8.72
C ASN A 213 -15.96 -9.02 9.05
N ALA A 214 -15.07 -9.03 8.06
CA ALA A 214 -13.69 -9.46 8.25
C ALA A 214 -12.95 -8.61 9.29
N LEU A 215 -13.23 -7.31 9.36
CA LEU A 215 -12.71 -6.43 10.41
C LEU A 215 -13.14 -6.88 11.81
N VAL A 216 -14.42 -7.16 12.00
CA VAL A 216 -14.95 -7.56 13.31
C VAL A 216 -14.43 -8.94 13.71
N GLU A 217 -14.37 -9.89 12.78
CA GLU A 217 -13.86 -11.23 13.07
C GLU A 217 -12.36 -11.23 13.35
N ALA A 218 -11.56 -10.53 12.56
CA ALA A 218 -10.13 -10.36 12.81
C ALA A 218 -9.87 -9.63 14.14
N TRP A 219 -10.66 -8.61 14.48
CA TRP A 219 -10.59 -7.96 15.78
C TRP A 219 -10.92 -8.91 16.94
N ARG A 220 -11.96 -9.73 16.81
CA ARG A 220 -12.34 -10.72 17.83
C ARG A 220 -11.21 -11.74 18.06
N ASP A 221 -10.61 -12.24 16.99
CA ASP A 221 -9.46 -13.13 17.06
C ASP A 221 -8.27 -12.44 17.75
N TYR A 222 -7.97 -11.19 17.37
CA TYR A 222 -6.91 -10.37 17.99
C TYR A 222 -7.12 -10.20 19.51
N GLN A 223 -8.34 -9.88 19.94
CA GLN A 223 -8.71 -9.79 21.36
C GLN A 223 -8.54 -11.15 22.06
N SER A 224 -8.97 -12.24 21.42
CA SER A 224 -8.85 -13.60 21.98
C SER A 224 -7.39 -14.05 22.17
N ASN A 225 -6.49 -13.51 21.34
CA ASN A 225 -5.05 -13.75 21.42
C ASN A 225 -4.34 -12.83 22.42
N GLY A 226 -5.08 -12.03 23.20
CA GLY A 226 -4.55 -11.14 24.22
C GLY A 226 -4.10 -9.77 23.70
N GLY A 227 -4.65 -9.34 22.56
CA GLY A 227 -4.41 -8.02 22.01
C GLY A 227 -4.87 -6.87 22.92
N LEU A 228 -4.35 -5.68 22.65
CA LEU A 228 -4.70 -4.42 23.34
C LEU A 228 -6.18 -4.08 23.22
N SER A 229 -6.75 -3.40 24.22
CA SER A 229 -8.14 -2.91 24.16
C SER A 229 -8.30 -1.79 23.13
N PHE A 230 -9.54 -1.49 22.72
CA PHE A 230 -9.81 -0.44 21.73
C PHE A 230 -9.28 0.94 22.19
N GLU A 231 -9.41 1.22 23.48
CA GLU A 231 -9.04 2.47 24.12
C GLU A 231 -7.52 2.68 24.20
N ASP A 232 -6.73 1.61 24.15
CA ASP A 232 -5.26 1.66 24.17
C ASP A 232 -4.66 2.21 22.86
N PHE A 233 -5.46 2.25 21.79
CA PHE A 233 -5.02 2.77 20.50
C PHE A 233 -5.22 4.28 20.40
N SER A 234 -4.14 4.99 20.10
CA SER A 234 -4.18 6.43 19.80
C SER A 234 -4.90 6.68 18.48
N HIS A 235 -4.61 5.87 17.46
CA HIS A 235 -5.09 6.01 16.10
C HIS A 235 -5.31 4.64 15.45
N PHE A 236 -6.00 4.63 14.32
CA PHE A 236 -6.21 3.44 13.51
C PHE A 236 -5.89 3.71 12.03
N CYS A 237 -5.21 2.76 11.40
CA CYS A 237 -5.03 2.69 9.96
C CYS A 237 -5.79 1.47 9.42
N TYR A 238 -6.58 1.69 8.38
CA TYR A 238 -7.40 0.66 7.74
C TYR A 238 -6.94 0.50 6.29
N HIS A 239 -7.19 -0.65 5.66
CA HIS A 239 -7.08 -0.75 4.22
C HIS A 239 -8.08 0.23 3.55
N ILE A 240 -7.59 1.07 2.64
CA ILE A 240 -8.35 2.17 2.04
C ILE A 240 -8.62 1.90 0.54
N PRO A 241 -9.68 1.15 0.18
CA PRO A 241 -10.11 1.07 -1.22
C PRO A 241 -10.72 2.39 -1.71
N PHE A 242 -11.22 3.22 -0.79
CA PHE A 242 -11.61 4.62 -0.95
C PHE A 242 -11.66 5.24 0.45
N SER A 243 -11.35 6.53 0.61
CA SER A 243 -11.09 7.12 1.94
C SER A 243 -12.24 6.96 2.94
N ARG A 244 -13.50 7.09 2.49
CA ARG A 244 -14.66 6.93 3.37
C ARG A 244 -14.85 5.51 3.90
N MET A 245 -14.17 4.52 3.33
CA MET A 245 -14.14 3.16 3.88
C MET A 245 -13.42 3.12 5.23
N GLY A 246 -12.33 3.88 5.40
CA GLY A 246 -11.60 3.95 6.66
C GLY A 246 -12.45 4.53 7.80
N GLU A 247 -13.20 5.60 7.53
CA GLU A 247 -14.15 6.18 8.49
C GLU A 247 -15.28 5.20 8.85
N LYS A 248 -15.82 4.48 7.86
CA LYS A 248 -16.84 3.44 8.07
C LYS A 248 -16.30 2.30 8.93
N ALA A 249 -15.09 1.82 8.63
CA ALA A 249 -14.40 0.77 9.37
C ALA A 249 -14.22 1.17 10.84
N ASN A 250 -13.67 2.36 11.09
CA ASN A 250 -13.49 2.88 12.44
C ASN A 250 -14.80 3.04 13.20
N SER A 251 -15.81 3.63 12.54
CA SER A 251 -17.13 3.79 13.13
C SER A 251 -17.77 2.44 13.48
N HIS A 252 -17.56 1.42 12.65
CA HIS A 252 -18.08 0.08 12.87
C HIS A 252 -17.36 -0.60 14.03
N LEU A 253 -16.03 -0.55 14.06
CA LEU A 253 -15.22 -1.15 15.12
C LEU A 253 -15.46 -0.48 16.48
N ALA A 254 -15.55 0.85 16.52
CA ALA A 254 -15.88 1.60 17.73
C ALA A 254 -17.24 1.16 18.31
N LYS A 255 -18.28 1.08 17.46
CA LYS A 255 -19.61 0.61 17.88
C LYS A 255 -19.58 -0.83 18.39
N THR A 256 -18.82 -1.71 17.74
CA THR A 256 -18.63 -3.11 18.18
C THR A 256 -18.01 -3.19 19.58
N ASN A 257 -17.14 -2.25 19.94
CA ASN A 257 -16.53 -2.16 21.27
C ASN A 257 -17.32 -1.29 22.26
N GLY A 258 -18.48 -0.75 21.87
CA GLY A 258 -19.31 0.09 22.74
C GLY A 258 -18.72 1.47 23.05
N VAL A 259 -17.75 1.94 22.27
CA VAL A 259 -17.08 3.24 22.46
C VAL A 259 -17.65 4.32 21.52
N PRO A 260 -17.60 5.61 21.90
CA PRO A 260 -17.95 6.71 21.00
C PRO A 260 -17.07 6.73 19.74
N VAL A 261 -17.67 7.09 18.61
CA VAL A 261 -16.92 7.26 17.35
C VAL A 261 -16.12 8.56 17.43
N ASP A 262 -14.81 8.46 17.29
CA ASP A 262 -13.90 9.59 17.12
C ASP A 262 -13.27 9.54 15.73
N ALA A 263 -13.60 10.53 14.90
CA ALA A 263 -13.06 10.63 13.55
C ALA A 263 -11.56 11.03 13.55
N GLN A 264 -11.08 11.75 14.57
CA GLN A 264 -9.69 12.20 14.61
C GLN A 264 -8.69 11.05 14.68
N LYS A 265 -9.11 9.90 15.23
CA LYS A 265 -8.30 8.67 15.24
C LYS A 265 -7.97 8.11 13.84
N VAL A 266 -8.62 8.57 12.78
CA VAL A 266 -8.38 8.09 11.40
C VAL A 266 -8.08 9.17 10.37
N LEU A 267 -8.61 10.38 10.54
CA LEU A 267 -8.51 11.43 9.51
C LEU A 267 -7.07 11.74 9.06
N PRO A 268 -6.05 11.84 9.94
CA PRO A 268 -4.67 12.07 9.51
C PRO A 268 -4.13 10.97 8.58
N GLY A 269 -4.60 9.73 8.76
CA GLY A 269 -4.25 8.58 7.94
C GLY A 269 -4.92 8.56 6.56
N LEU A 270 -5.83 9.47 6.24
CA LEU A 270 -6.56 9.48 4.97
C LEU A 270 -6.01 10.50 3.96
N ILE A 271 -5.24 11.49 4.42
CA ILE A 271 -4.82 12.67 3.63
C ILE A 271 -4.12 12.28 2.32
N TYR A 272 -3.20 11.32 2.35
CA TYR A 272 -2.52 10.88 1.13
C TYR A 272 -3.41 10.01 0.25
N ASN A 273 -4.18 9.09 0.83
CA ASN A 273 -5.08 8.21 0.06
C ASN A 273 -6.12 9.00 -0.75
N ARG A 274 -6.68 10.09 -0.20
CA ARG A 274 -7.62 11.01 -0.89
C ARG A 274 -7.06 11.57 -2.20
N GLN A 275 -5.73 11.67 -2.30
CA GLN A 275 -5.03 12.24 -3.45
C GLN A 275 -4.44 11.17 -4.39
N VAL A 276 -4.50 9.89 -4.03
CA VAL A 276 -3.87 8.80 -4.78
C VAL A 276 -4.90 7.84 -5.35
N GLY A 277 -5.90 7.50 -4.55
CA GLY A 277 -6.86 6.45 -4.84
C GLY A 277 -6.38 5.11 -4.30
N ASN A 278 -6.99 4.02 -4.76
CA ASN A 278 -6.60 2.70 -4.31
C ASN A 278 -5.28 2.28 -4.94
N CYS A 279 -4.28 1.94 -4.12
CA CYS A 279 -3.03 1.28 -4.55
C CYS A 279 -2.94 -0.15 -3.99
N TYR A 280 -4.10 -0.82 -3.90
CA TYR A 280 -4.31 -2.18 -3.40
C TYR A 280 -3.46 -2.52 -2.17
N THR A 281 -2.40 -3.32 -2.33
CA THR A 281 -1.55 -3.77 -1.23
C THR A 281 -0.88 -2.62 -0.49
N GLY A 282 -0.62 -1.51 -1.19
CA GLY A 282 -0.02 -0.31 -0.62
C GLY A 282 -0.99 0.55 0.17
N ALA A 283 -2.31 0.36 0.06
CA ALA A 283 -3.28 1.35 0.54
C ALA A 283 -3.30 1.51 2.08
N LEU A 284 -3.15 0.41 2.83
CA LEU A 284 -3.01 0.46 4.30
C LEU A 284 -1.71 1.18 4.70
N TYR A 285 -0.62 0.88 4.01
CA TYR A 285 0.70 1.41 4.35
C TYR A 285 0.90 2.85 3.89
N LEU A 286 0.21 3.28 2.84
CA LEU A 286 0.06 4.69 2.48
C LEU A 286 -0.74 5.44 3.55
N SER A 287 -1.76 4.79 4.14
CA SER A 287 -2.50 5.35 5.27
C SER A 287 -1.62 5.51 6.52
N LEU A 288 -0.78 4.51 6.81
CA LEU A 288 0.22 4.60 7.88
C LEU A 288 1.23 5.73 7.61
N ALA A 289 1.79 5.84 6.41
CA ALA A 289 2.68 6.94 6.05
C ALA A 289 1.99 8.31 6.18
N SER A 290 0.72 8.41 5.77
CA SER A 290 -0.09 9.61 5.94
C SER A 290 -0.28 9.98 7.41
N LEU A 291 -0.60 9.00 8.27
CA LEU A 291 -0.75 9.23 9.71
C LEU A 291 0.56 9.74 10.31
N LEU A 292 1.68 9.09 10.01
CA LEU A 292 3.00 9.44 10.57
C LEU A 292 3.41 10.88 10.21
N ASP A 293 3.10 11.33 8.99
CA ASP A 293 3.42 12.68 8.50
C ASP A 293 2.45 13.76 8.97
N ASN A 294 1.18 13.41 9.24
CA ASN A 294 0.10 14.40 9.39
C ASN A 294 -0.61 14.37 10.75
N ALA A 295 -0.27 13.45 11.65
CA ALA A 295 -0.69 13.56 13.04
C ALA A 295 -0.17 14.86 13.65
N GLU A 296 -1.05 15.63 14.28
CA GLU A 296 -0.67 16.87 14.97
C GLU A 296 0.28 16.57 16.13
N ASP A 297 -0.08 15.58 16.94
CA ASP A 297 0.70 15.13 18.08
C ASP A 297 1.88 14.24 17.66
N ASP A 298 2.93 14.24 18.49
CA ASP A 298 4.00 13.24 18.40
C ASP A 298 3.46 11.89 18.88
N LEU A 299 3.45 10.90 17.97
CA LEU A 299 2.98 9.55 18.25
C LEU A 299 4.00 8.68 19.00
N GLY A 300 5.21 9.17 19.29
CA GLY A 300 6.26 8.43 19.97
C GLY A 300 5.78 7.73 21.25
N GLY A 301 5.89 6.41 21.28
CA GLY A 301 5.45 5.54 22.38
C GLY A 301 3.98 5.08 22.30
N SER A 302 3.19 5.63 21.38
CA SER A 302 1.76 5.33 21.22
C SER A 302 1.53 4.07 20.38
N ASN A 303 0.42 3.40 20.63
CA ASN A 303 -0.03 2.27 19.81
C ASN A 303 -0.99 2.74 18.72
N VAL A 304 -0.84 2.18 17.53
CA VAL A 304 -1.72 2.36 16.37
C VAL A 304 -2.29 1.00 15.99
N GLY A 305 -3.61 0.92 15.81
CA GLY A 305 -4.27 -0.29 15.33
C GLY A 305 -4.26 -0.34 13.81
N LEU A 306 -3.90 -1.47 13.22
CA LEU A 306 -3.85 -1.66 11.77
C LEU A 306 -4.79 -2.78 11.37
N PHE A 307 -5.61 -2.53 10.36
CA PHE A 307 -6.44 -3.56 9.74
C PHE A 307 -6.15 -3.66 8.25
N SER A 308 -5.65 -4.82 7.84
CA SER A 308 -5.47 -5.18 6.44
C SER A 308 -6.61 -6.05 5.97
N TYR A 309 -7.06 -5.80 4.74
CA TYR A 309 -8.09 -6.60 4.09
C TYR A 309 -7.67 -6.84 2.64
N GLY A 310 -7.85 -8.06 2.16
CA GLY A 310 -7.78 -8.40 0.75
C GLY A 310 -8.98 -9.25 0.39
N SER A 311 -9.69 -8.86 -0.67
CA SER A 311 -10.84 -9.61 -1.20
C SER A 311 -10.48 -11.05 -1.60
N GLY A 312 -11.46 -11.94 -1.59
CA GLY A 312 -11.27 -13.38 -1.74
C GLY A 312 -11.71 -14.26 -0.55
N ALA A 313 -11.71 -13.87 0.72
CA ALA A 313 -11.07 -12.73 1.36
C ALA A 313 -10.31 -13.13 2.63
N THR A 314 -9.28 -12.35 2.95
CA THR A 314 -8.48 -12.46 4.19
C THR A 314 -8.41 -11.08 4.86
N GLY A 315 -8.73 -11.04 6.15
CA GLY A 315 -8.56 -9.88 7.02
C GLY A 315 -7.56 -10.18 8.14
N GLU A 316 -6.74 -9.20 8.49
CA GLU A 316 -5.81 -9.27 9.60
C GLU A 316 -5.79 -7.96 10.39
N PHE A 317 -5.99 -8.04 11.70
CA PHE A 317 -5.85 -6.93 12.62
C PHE A 317 -4.58 -7.13 13.46
N PHE A 318 -3.76 -6.09 13.61
CA PHE A 318 -2.54 -6.11 14.41
C PHE A 318 -2.22 -4.70 14.90
N ASP A 319 -1.29 -4.57 15.85
CA ASP A 319 -0.84 -3.29 16.36
C ASP A 319 0.57 -2.93 15.90
N ALA A 320 0.85 -1.62 15.89
CA ALA A 320 2.20 -1.11 15.80
C ALA A 320 2.42 -0.04 16.87
N ARG A 321 3.51 -0.18 17.63
CA ARG A 321 3.95 0.84 18.58
C ARG A 321 4.90 1.79 17.89
N ILE A 322 4.52 3.06 17.77
CA ILE A 322 5.36 4.09 17.15
C ILE A 322 6.54 4.41 18.06
N LEU A 323 7.74 4.48 17.51
CA LEU A 323 8.94 4.70 18.30
C LEU A 323 9.21 6.19 18.53
N PRO A 324 9.73 6.59 19.71
CA PRO A 324 10.22 7.94 19.92
C PRO A 324 11.28 8.31 18.87
N GLY A 325 11.18 9.51 18.29
CA GLY A 325 12.07 9.96 17.22
C GLY A 325 11.72 9.44 15.82
N TYR A 326 10.60 8.74 15.61
CA TYR A 326 10.21 8.20 14.30
C TYR A 326 10.23 9.23 13.17
N ARG A 327 9.92 10.51 13.47
CA ARG A 327 9.90 11.61 12.49
C ARG A 327 11.25 11.83 11.81
N ASP A 328 12.37 11.56 12.49
CA ASP A 328 13.72 11.66 11.90
C ASP A 328 13.98 10.59 10.83
N HIS A 329 13.15 9.54 10.83
CA HIS A 329 13.27 8.39 9.94
C HIS A 329 12.30 8.44 8.75
N LEU A 330 11.40 9.43 8.71
CA LEU A 330 10.48 9.67 7.60
C LEU A 330 11.15 10.38 6.41
N PHE A 331 10.44 10.42 5.29
CA PHE A 331 10.81 11.09 4.04
C PHE A 331 9.80 12.19 3.67
N THR A 332 9.21 12.82 4.69
CA THR A 332 8.06 13.73 4.60
C THR A 332 8.25 14.82 3.56
N GLN A 333 9.41 15.49 3.54
CA GLN A 333 9.65 16.59 2.61
C GLN A 333 9.67 16.11 1.15
N GLN A 334 10.39 15.03 0.87
CA GLN A 334 10.50 14.45 -0.47
C GLN A 334 9.14 13.95 -0.96
N GLN A 335 8.36 13.32 -0.08
CA GLN A 335 7.07 12.72 -0.42
C GLN A 335 5.94 13.74 -0.59
N ARG A 336 5.89 14.77 0.26
CA ARG A 336 4.95 15.89 0.07
C ARG A 336 5.24 16.61 -1.24
N ARG A 337 6.51 16.92 -1.50
CA ARG A 337 6.93 17.50 -2.77
C ARG A 337 6.56 16.62 -3.96
N MET A 338 6.76 15.31 -3.87
CA MET A 338 6.34 14.37 -4.92
C MET A 338 4.83 14.46 -5.18
N LEU A 339 4.00 14.50 -4.15
CA LEU A 339 2.54 14.60 -4.29
C LEU A 339 2.10 15.95 -4.89
N GLU A 340 2.75 17.05 -4.48
CA GLU A 340 2.47 18.43 -4.91
C GLU A 340 2.85 18.69 -6.38
N GLU A 341 3.98 18.13 -6.84
CA GLU A 341 4.49 18.31 -8.19
C GLU A 341 3.79 17.44 -9.25
N ARG A 342 2.74 16.70 -8.88
CA ARG A 342 1.99 15.88 -9.85
C ARG A 342 1.16 16.76 -10.79
N GLU A 343 0.96 16.26 -11.99
CA GLU A 343 0.28 16.98 -13.07
C GLU A 343 -1.15 16.44 -13.27
N SER A 344 -2.12 17.36 -13.29
CA SER A 344 -3.49 17.03 -13.64
C SER A 344 -3.59 16.79 -15.15
N VAL A 345 -4.33 15.76 -15.54
CA VAL A 345 -4.68 15.50 -16.94
C VAL A 345 -6.18 15.59 -17.17
N SER A 346 -6.59 15.91 -18.41
CA SER A 346 -8.00 15.83 -18.82
C SER A 346 -8.50 14.39 -18.77
N TYR A 347 -9.83 14.21 -18.76
CA TYR A 347 -10.41 12.88 -18.88
C TYR A 347 -9.95 12.15 -20.15
N ASP A 348 -9.86 12.85 -21.29
CA ASP A 348 -9.43 12.25 -22.56
C ASP A 348 -7.99 11.74 -22.49
N ASN A 349 -7.08 12.49 -21.85
CA ASN A 349 -5.70 12.03 -21.63
C ASN A 349 -5.65 10.84 -20.64
N TYR A 350 -6.49 10.85 -19.60
CA TYR A 350 -6.66 9.67 -18.74
C TYR A 350 -7.15 8.46 -19.54
N ALA A 351 -8.13 8.65 -20.43
CA ALA A 351 -8.66 7.60 -21.28
C ALA A 351 -7.63 7.11 -22.30
N ALA A 352 -6.73 7.96 -22.79
CA ALA A 352 -5.64 7.58 -23.68
C ALA A 352 -4.60 6.69 -22.97
N LEU A 353 -4.31 6.91 -21.68
CA LEU A 353 -3.44 6.03 -20.88
C LEU A 353 -3.99 4.59 -20.74
N TRP A 354 -5.26 4.37 -21.11
CA TRP A 354 -5.80 3.02 -21.19
C TRP A 354 -5.33 2.23 -22.40
N GLU A 355 -5.01 2.92 -23.50
CA GLU A 355 -4.66 2.33 -24.78
C GLU A 355 -3.36 1.54 -24.65
N GLU A 356 -3.29 0.37 -25.28
CA GLU A 356 -2.05 -0.39 -25.33
C GLU A 356 -1.12 0.26 -26.35
N ILE A 357 0.11 0.50 -25.92
CA ILE A 357 1.18 0.89 -26.83
C ILE A 357 2.03 -0.32 -27.18
N ASP A 358 2.60 -0.30 -28.37
CA ASP A 358 3.53 -1.32 -28.83
C ASP A 358 4.90 -1.12 -28.16
N LEU A 359 5.10 -1.74 -26.99
CA LEU A 359 6.33 -1.65 -26.21
C LEU A 359 7.56 -2.25 -26.93
N SER A 360 7.37 -3.00 -28.02
CA SER A 360 8.49 -3.46 -28.86
C SER A 360 9.17 -2.31 -29.63
N LYS A 361 8.47 -1.18 -29.79
CA LYS A 361 8.99 0.06 -30.38
C LYS A 361 9.59 1.01 -29.33
N GLY A 362 9.68 0.55 -28.09
CA GLY A 362 10.09 1.37 -26.94
C GLY A 362 8.91 2.07 -26.27
N ALA A 363 9.05 2.33 -24.98
CA ALA A 363 8.12 3.10 -24.17
C ALA A 363 8.43 4.61 -24.28
N PRO A 364 7.41 5.48 -24.18
CA PRO A 364 7.63 6.92 -24.12
C PRO A 364 8.44 7.30 -22.88
N GLU A 365 9.07 8.48 -22.87
CA GLU A 365 9.82 8.96 -21.70
C GLU A 365 8.97 9.93 -20.88
N GLN A 366 8.04 9.41 -20.08
CA GLN A 366 7.06 10.19 -19.32
C GLN A 366 7.24 10.07 -17.80
N ALA A 367 7.79 8.96 -17.31
CA ALA A 367 8.06 8.71 -15.91
C ALA A 367 8.87 9.86 -15.31
N ARG A 368 8.52 10.29 -14.09
CA ARG A 368 9.31 11.27 -13.35
C ARG A 368 10.51 10.66 -12.64
N GLY A 369 10.45 9.36 -12.36
CA GLY A 369 11.44 8.63 -11.58
C GLY A 369 12.79 8.48 -12.29
N ARG A 370 13.78 8.04 -11.51
CA ARG A 370 15.06 7.50 -11.95
C ARG A 370 14.88 6.22 -12.78
N PHE A 371 13.96 5.34 -12.40
CA PHE A 371 13.71 4.06 -13.03
C PHE A 371 12.54 4.14 -14.01
N ARG A 372 12.71 3.57 -15.21
CA ARG A 372 11.64 3.49 -16.22
C ARG A 372 11.62 2.14 -16.92
N LEU A 373 10.44 1.71 -17.36
CA LEU A 373 10.28 0.66 -18.36
C LEU A 373 10.62 1.25 -19.72
N ALA A 374 11.70 0.79 -20.34
CA ALA A 374 12.16 1.31 -21.63
C ALA A 374 11.51 0.65 -22.83
N GLY A 375 10.99 -0.56 -22.67
CA GLY A 375 10.34 -1.32 -23.73
C GLY A 375 10.34 -2.81 -23.42
N VAL A 376 9.99 -3.61 -24.41
CA VAL A 376 10.02 -5.08 -24.37
C VAL A 376 10.78 -5.60 -25.59
N GLU A 377 11.78 -6.44 -25.36
CA GLU A 377 12.58 -7.07 -26.41
C GLU A 377 12.58 -8.59 -26.19
N ASP A 378 12.20 -9.37 -27.20
CA ASP A 378 12.01 -10.83 -27.09
C ASP A 378 11.14 -11.24 -25.88
N GLU A 379 10.01 -10.56 -25.67
CA GLU A 379 9.13 -10.73 -24.50
C GLU A 379 9.78 -10.39 -23.14
N LYS A 380 11.00 -9.85 -23.11
CA LYS A 380 11.69 -9.44 -21.89
C LYS A 380 11.49 -7.95 -21.65
N ARG A 381 10.95 -7.61 -20.48
CA ARG A 381 10.86 -6.21 -20.04
C ARG A 381 12.24 -5.61 -19.79
N ILE A 382 12.52 -4.49 -20.44
CA ILE A 382 13.78 -3.76 -20.34
C ILE A 382 13.56 -2.56 -19.43
N TYR A 383 14.28 -2.50 -18.31
CA TYR A 383 14.22 -1.37 -17.39
C TYR A 383 15.55 -0.63 -17.36
N VAL A 384 15.47 0.70 -17.35
CA VAL A 384 16.61 1.62 -17.34
C VAL A 384 16.65 2.38 -16.03
N ASP A 385 17.85 2.53 -15.50
CA ASP A 385 18.20 3.48 -14.44
C ASP A 385 18.79 4.71 -15.14
N ARG A 386 18.10 5.84 -15.09
CA ARG A 386 18.50 7.09 -15.76
C ARG A 386 19.77 7.73 -15.17
N ASN A 387 20.21 7.27 -14.00
CA ASN A 387 21.40 7.77 -13.32
C ASN A 387 22.57 6.76 -13.38
N ALA A 388 22.44 5.66 -14.13
CA ALA A 388 23.44 4.59 -14.19
C ALA A 388 24.60 4.86 -15.16
#